data_AF-A0A4P7WDZ7-F1
#
_entry.id   AF-A0A4P7WDZ7-F1
#
_cell.length_a   1.000
_cell.length_b   1.000
_cell.length_c   1.000
_cell.angle_alpha   90.00
_cell.angle_beta   90.00
_cell.angle_gamma   90.00
#
_symmetry.space_group_name_H-M   'P 1'
#
loop_
_entity.id
_entity.type
_entity.pdbx_description
1 polymer ?
#
loop_
_entity_poly.entity_id
_entity_poly.type
_entity_poly.pdbx_seq_one_letter_code
_entity_poly.pdbx_strand_id
1 'polypeptide(L)'
;MRIHGGKRADEKNYARGQIPEPGAVLSFKATKKMFYGHVALVRSQEDDRTIRIDHAHWGANQIDHNTRVIDVSPNNDWTAVRVALRGNPSQFGKVYPTNGFIYPWSKEKENEQEEDRLGKPFAGRPVVQVNFRLPSQVK
;
A
#
# COMPACT_ATOMS: atom_id res chain seq x y z
N MET A 1 13.66 18.07 10.25
CA MET A 1 12.84 17.44 11.30
C MET A 1 12.01 16.33 10.65
N ARG A 2 12.37 15.06 10.82
CA ARG A 2 11.65 13.91 10.21
C ARG A 2 10.58 13.44 11.19
N ILE A 3 9.32 13.78 10.92
CA ILE A 3 8.17 13.27 11.70
C ILE A 3 7.90 11.82 11.28
N HIS A 4 8.24 10.88 12.14
CA HIS A 4 7.90 9.47 11.95
C HIS A 4 6.43 9.28 12.37
N GLY A 5 5.51 9.41 11.42
CA GLY A 5 4.12 9.00 11.59
C GLY A 5 4.04 7.49 11.67
N GLY A 6 4.21 6.94 12.88
CA GLY A 6 4.26 5.50 13.11
C GLY A 6 2.96 4.78 12.70
N LYS A 7 3.12 3.69 11.93
CA LYS A 7 2.05 2.76 11.59
C LYS A 7 1.47 2.16 12.88
N ARG A 8 0.15 2.29 13.11
CA ARG A 8 -0.54 1.60 14.23
C ARG A 8 -1.31 0.40 13.68
N ALA A 9 -1.00 -0.78 14.18
CA ALA A 9 -1.70 -2.03 13.89
C ALA A 9 -1.99 -2.77 15.20
N ASP A 10 -3.19 -3.32 15.34
CA ASP A 10 -3.58 -4.30 16.36
C ASP A 10 -3.98 -5.62 15.64
N GLU A 11 -3.91 -6.75 16.34
CA GLU A 11 -3.89 -8.14 15.80
C GLU A 11 -5.03 -8.54 14.82
N LYS A 12 -6.02 -7.69 14.58
CA LYS A 12 -7.13 -7.89 13.62
C LYS A 12 -7.36 -6.73 12.66
N ASN A 13 -6.50 -5.71 12.63
CA ASN A 13 -6.70 -4.49 11.84
C ASN A 13 -5.49 -4.16 10.96
N TYR A 14 -5.78 -3.81 9.71
CA TYR A 14 -4.79 -3.26 8.79
C TYR A 14 -4.10 -2.04 9.41
N ALA A 15 -2.78 -1.96 9.22
CA ALA A 15 -2.01 -0.80 9.63
C ALA A 15 -2.48 0.45 8.89
N ARG A 16 -2.53 1.59 9.58
CA ARG A 16 -2.93 2.88 9.00
C ARG A 16 -1.91 3.97 9.25
N GLY A 17 -1.86 4.98 8.37
CA GLY A 17 -0.92 6.10 8.47
C GLY A 17 -1.18 7.21 7.44
N GLN A 18 -0.25 8.14 7.32
CA GLN A 18 -0.34 9.30 6.39
C GLN A 18 0.70 9.26 5.27
N ILE A 19 1.50 8.20 5.19
CA ILE A 19 2.54 8.06 4.17
C ILE A 19 1.96 7.23 3.03
N PRO A 20 1.96 7.72 1.77
CA PRO A 20 1.55 6.92 0.63
C PRO A 20 2.52 5.78 0.38
N GLU A 21 1.99 4.60 0.06
CA GLU A 21 2.79 3.44 -0.33
C GLU A 21 2.09 2.73 -1.50
N PRO A 22 2.81 2.26 -2.53
CA PRO A 22 2.23 1.39 -3.55
C PRO A 22 1.51 0.19 -2.91
N GLY A 23 0.28 -0.08 -3.36
CA GLY A 23 -0.57 -1.12 -2.79
C GLY A 23 -1.38 -0.71 -1.55
N ALA A 24 -1.10 0.47 -0.96
CA ALA A 24 -1.96 1.02 0.08
C ALA A 24 -3.30 1.50 -0.51
N VAL A 25 -4.32 1.60 0.35
CA VAL A 25 -5.62 2.17 -0.02
C VAL A 25 -5.73 3.57 0.59
N LEU A 26 -5.87 4.58 -0.26
CA LEU A 26 -6.23 5.94 0.15
C LEU A 26 -7.72 5.96 0.54
N SER A 27 -8.02 6.39 1.77
CA SER A 27 -9.40 6.50 2.28
C SER A 27 -9.85 7.96 2.34
N PHE A 28 -10.96 8.27 1.69
CA PHE A 28 -11.57 9.60 1.70
C PHE A 28 -12.60 9.70 2.81
N LYS A 29 -12.64 10.86 3.49
CA LYS A 29 -13.65 11.16 4.50
C LYS A 29 -15.02 11.37 3.88
N ALA A 30 -16.07 10.99 4.62
CA ALA A 30 -17.43 11.34 4.30
C ALA A 30 -17.62 12.87 4.29
N THR A 31 -18.35 13.39 3.30
CA THR A 31 -18.74 14.80 3.21
C THR A 31 -20.20 14.92 2.80
N LYS A 32 -20.79 16.12 2.88
CA LYS A 32 -22.17 16.39 2.44
C LYS A 32 -22.44 16.04 0.97
N LYS A 33 -21.42 15.95 0.13
CA LYS A 33 -21.53 15.60 -1.30
C LYS A 33 -20.99 14.21 -1.62
N MET A 34 -20.46 13.50 -0.63
CA MET A 34 -19.85 12.16 -0.73
C MET A 34 -20.08 11.44 0.61
N PHE A 35 -21.33 11.08 0.90
CA PHE A 35 -21.76 10.66 2.23
C PHE A 35 -21.09 9.38 2.74
N TYR A 36 -20.77 8.45 1.86
CA TYR A 36 -20.09 7.20 2.24
C TYR A 36 -18.56 7.32 2.22
N GLY A 37 -18.03 8.50 1.92
CA GLY A 37 -16.61 8.65 1.59
C GLY A 37 -16.29 7.95 0.26
N HIS A 38 -15.03 7.52 0.12
CA HIS A 38 -14.55 6.79 -1.04
C HIS A 38 -13.23 6.09 -0.72
N VAL A 39 -12.78 5.19 -1.58
CA VAL A 39 -11.47 4.54 -1.48
C VAL A 39 -10.79 4.43 -2.84
N ALA A 40 -9.47 4.51 -2.87
CA ALA A 40 -8.69 4.33 -4.09
C ALA A 40 -7.40 3.57 -3.81
N LEU A 41 -7.01 2.68 -4.72
CA LEU A 41 -5.76 1.91 -4.62
C LEU A 41 -4.59 2.78 -5.08
N VAL A 42 -3.54 2.88 -4.28
CA VAL A 42 -2.29 3.54 -4.67
C VAL A 42 -1.48 2.64 -5.60
N ARG A 43 -1.18 3.13 -6.79
CA ARG A 43 -0.36 2.43 -7.81
C ARG A 43 1.11 2.79 -7.68
N SER A 44 1.40 4.07 -7.55
CA SER A 44 2.77 4.59 -7.41
C SER A 44 2.76 5.97 -6.74
N GLN A 45 3.91 6.35 -6.20
CA GLN A 45 4.19 7.71 -5.76
C GLN A 45 5.12 8.36 -6.80
N GLU A 46 4.74 9.51 -7.33
CA GLU A 46 5.54 10.27 -8.30
C GLU A 46 6.53 11.20 -7.60
N ASP A 47 6.07 11.86 -6.53
CA ASP A 47 6.87 12.78 -5.71
C ASP A 47 6.28 12.87 -4.29
N ASP A 48 6.84 13.73 -3.43
CA ASP A 48 6.42 13.89 -2.03
C ASP A 48 4.95 14.27 -1.84
N ARG A 49 4.31 14.84 -2.88
CA ARG A 49 2.93 15.35 -2.86
C ARG A 49 2.06 14.77 -3.95
N THR A 50 2.52 13.78 -4.70
CA THR A 50 1.79 13.26 -5.85
C THR A 50 1.83 11.74 -5.92
N ILE A 51 0.64 11.14 -6.08
CA ILE A 51 0.48 9.70 -6.29
C ILE A 51 -0.38 9.42 -7.52
N ARG A 52 -0.27 8.19 -8.01
CA ARG A 52 -1.20 7.59 -8.97
C ARG A 52 -2.10 6.61 -8.27
N ILE A 53 -3.39 6.65 -8.59
CA ILE A 53 -4.40 5.76 -8.02
C ILE A 53 -5.23 5.07 -9.09
N ASP A 54 -5.80 3.93 -8.72
CA ASP A 54 -6.92 3.31 -9.41
C ASP A 54 -8.17 3.43 -8.53
N HIS A 55 -9.29 3.81 -9.12
CA HIS A 55 -10.57 3.94 -8.43
C HIS A 55 -11.74 3.66 -9.37
N ALA A 56 -12.88 3.28 -8.81
CA ALA A 56 -14.09 3.00 -9.57
C ALA A 56 -15.24 3.86 -9.08
N HIS A 57 -16.20 4.18 -9.94
CA HIS A 57 -17.45 4.84 -9.53
C HIS A 57 -17.26 6.22 -8.84
N TRP A 58 -16.28 7.03 -9.30
CA TRP A 58 -16.10 8.42 -8.85
C TRP A 58 -16.86 9.43 -9.72
N GLY A 59 -17.07 9.13 -11.01
CA GLY A 59 -17.77 10.01 -11.95
C GLY A 59 -18.44 9.30 -13.14
N ALA A 60 -18.32 7.98 -13.21
CA ALA A 60 -18.94 7.11 -14.23
C ALA A 60 -19.00 5.66 -13.71
N ASN A 61 -19.77 4.79 -14.35
CA ASN A 61 -19.86 3.35 -14.03
C ASN A 61 -18.68 2.56 -14.62
N GLN A 62 -17.45 2.97 -14.32
CA GLN A 62 -16.23 2.30 -14.79
C GLN A 62 -15.09 2.42 -13.77
N ILE A 63 -13.99 1.73 -14.06
CA ILE A 63 -12.71 1.87 -13.37
C ILE A 63 -11.87 2.90 -14.11
N ASP A 64 -11.39 3.92 -13.39
CA ASP A 64 -10.40 4.87 -13.88
C ASP A 64 -9.03 4.46 -13.32
N HIS A 65 -8.06 4.27 -14.23
CA HIS A 65 -6.71 3.80 -13.90
C HIS A 65 -5.69 4.93 -13.96
N ASN A 66 -4.68 4.85 -13.11
CA ASN A 66 -3.52 5.75 -13.11
C ASN A 66 -3.92 7.25 -12.98
N THR A 67 -5.02 7.51 -12.27
CA THR A 67 -5.52 8.86 -11.98
C THR A 67 -4.55 9.57 -11.05
N ARG A 68 -4.17 10.80 -11.40
CA ARG A 68 -3.25 11.61 -10.59
C ARG A 68 -3.97 12.20 -9.39
N VAL A 69 -3.36 12.13 -8.22
CA VAL A 69 -3.82 12.77 -6.98
C VAL A 69 -2.69 13.58 -6.39
N ILE A 70 -3.00 14.80 -5.98
CA ILE A 70 -2.04 15.71 -5.34
C ILE A 70 -2.45 16.01 -3.91
N ASP A 71 -1.48 16.01 -2.99
CA ASP A 71 -1.63 16.52 -1.64
C ASP A 71 -1.59 18.04 -1.63
N VAL A 72 -2.68 18.64 -1.16
CA VAL A 72 -2.86 20.08 -0.97
C VAL A 72 -2.98 20.44 0.51
N SER A 73 -2.68 19.50 1.41
CA SER A 73 -2.61 19.77 2.84
C SER A 73 -1.50 20.80 3.15
N PRO A 74 -1.72 21.65 4.15
CA PRO A 74 -0.71 22.64 4.56
C PRO A 74 0.56 21.97 5.10
N ASN A 75 0.44 20.79 5.73
CA ASN A 75 1.53 20.14 6.45
C ASN A 75 2.23 19.01 5.68
N ASN A 76 1.84 18.75 4.42
CA ASN A 76 2.29 17.57 3.66
C ASN A 76 1.94 16.24 4.36
N ASP A 77 0.76 16.20 4.98
CA ASP A 77 0.28 15.08 5.78
C ASP A 77 -0.89 14.35 5.11
N TRP A 78 -1.11 14.59 3.81
CA TRP A 78 -2.13 13.94 3.00
C TRP A 78 -3.57 14.11 3.49
N THR A 79 -3.83 14.97 4.46
CA THR A 79 -5.16 15.18 5.04
C THR A 79 -6.16 15.84 4.09
N ALA A 80 -5.68 16.44 3.00
CA ALA A 80 -6.48 17.11 1.99
C ALA A 80 -5.88 16.92 0.59
N VAL A 81 -6.62 16.31 -0.33
CA VAL A 81 -6.12 15.99 -1.68
C VAL A 81 -7.00 16.59 -2.77
N ARG A 82 -6.46 16.73 -3.99
CA ARG A 82 -7.26 16.91 -5.20
C ARG A 82 -7.04 15.76 -6.17
N VAL A 83 -8.11 15.34 -6.83
CA VAL A 83 -8.11 14.25 -7.81
C VAL A 83 -8.21 14.84 -9.22
N ALA A 84 -7.37 14.37 -10.14
CA ALA A 84 -7.41 14.80 -11.53
C ALA A 84 -8.76 14.45 -12.18
N LEU A 85 -9.23 15.30 -13.08
CA LEU A 85 -10.44 15.04 -13.84
C LEU A 85 -10.15 14.01 -14.93
N ARG A 86 -11.13 13.12 -15.16
CA ARG A 86 -11.02 12.11 -16.20
C ARG A 86 -10.75 12.77 -17.56
N GLY A 87 -9.75 12.24 -18.28
CA GLY A 87 -9.36 12.73 -19.60
C GLY A 87 -8.49 14.00 -19.57
N ASN A 88 -8.25 14.61 -18.41
CA ASN A 88 -7.36 15.77 -18.28
C ASN A 88 -6.48 15.65 -17.02
N PRO A 89 -5.29 15.02 -17.13
CA PRO A 89 -4.41 14.76 -15.98
C PRO A 89 -3.81 16.02 -15.33
N SER A 90 -3.90 17.18 -16.01
CA SER A 90 -3.41 18.47 -15.52
C SER A 90 -4.49 19.28 -14.81
N GLN A 91 -5.76 18.89 -14.93
CA GLN A 91 -6.87 19.59 -14.30
C GLN A 91 -7.37 18.81 -13.09
N PHE A 92 -7.50 19.50 -11.95
CA PHE A 92 -7.88 18.89 -10.69
C PHE A 92 -9.26 19.36 -10.22
N GLY A 93 -10.01 18.45 -9.60
CA GLY A 93 -11.29 18.76 -8.98
C GLY A 93 -11.19 19.51 -7.66
N LYS A 94 -12.23 19.37 -6.83
CA LYS A 94 -12.31 19.97 -5.50
C LYS A 94 -11.29 19.36 -4.54
N VAL A 95 -11.10 20.04 -3.41
CA VAL A 95 -10.35 19.50 -2.28
C VAL A 95 -11.22 18.47 -1.56
N TYR A 96 -10.67 17.27 -1.35
CA TYR A 96 -11.30 16.19 -0.63
C TYR A 96 -10.50 15.86 0.64
N PRO A 97 -11.14 15.86 1.81
CA PRO A 97 -10.49 15.46 3.04
C PRO A 97 -10.28 13.94 3.06
N THR A 98 -9.15 13.49 3.61
CA THR A 98 -8.81 12.06 3.69
C THR A 98 -8.63 11.61 5.15
N ASN A 99 -8.71 10.29 5.36
CA ASN A 99 -8.27 9.63 6.58
C ASN A 99 -6.80 9.22 6.53
N GLY A 100 -6.15 9.35 5.37
CA GLY A 100 -4.82 8.78 5.08
C GLY A 100 -4.92 7.41 4.40
N PHE A 101 -3.95 6.55 4.69
CA PHE A 101 -3.70 5.30 3.99
C PHE A 101 -3.93 4.09 4.89
N ILE A 102 -4.48 3.04 4.30
CA ILE A 102 -4.59 1.70 4.88
C ILE A 102 -3.57 0.82 4.16
N TYR A 103 -2.62 0.28 4.90
CA TYR A 103 -1.50 -0.48 4.36
C TYR A 103 -1.88 -1.96 4.16
N PRO A 104 -1.33 -2.61 3.12
CA PRO A 104 -1.48 -4.05 2.95
C PRO A 104 -0.86 -4.79 4.14
N TRP A 105 -1.41 -5.97 4.44
CA TRP A 105 -0.78 -6.89 5.38
C TRP A 105 0.53 -7.39 4.79
N SER A 106 1.64 -7.35 5.54
CA SER A 106 2.92 -7.84 5.04
C SER A 106 2.97 -9.36 5.10
N LYS A 107 3.33 -10.00 3.98
CA LYS A 107 3.57 -11.46 3.92
C LYS A 107 4.73 -11.93 4.79
N GLU A 108 5.62 -11.03 5.20
CA GLU A 108 6.67 -11.33 6.19
C GLU A 108 6.07 -11.86 7.50
N LYS A 109 4.89 -11.37 7.89
CA LYS A 109 4.13 -11.86 9.05
C LYS A 109 3.50 -13.24 8.82
N GLU A 110 3.21 -13.61 7.57
CA GLU A 110 2.72 -14.96 7.23
C GLU A 110 3.85 -15.99 7.35
N ASN A 111 5.05 -15.68 6.82
CA ASN A 111 6.20 -16.59 6.92
C ASN A 111 6.66 -16.81 8.37
N GLU A 112 6.68 -15.77 9.21
CA GLU A 112 7.01 -15.91 10.64
C GLU A 112 5.98 -16.79 11.39
N GLN A 113 4.70 -16.68 11.05
CA GLN A 113 3.62 -17.46 11.65
C GLN A 113 3.55 -18.89 11.09
N GLU A 114 3.94 -19.10 9.84
CA GLU A 114 4.02 -20.43 9.21
C GLU A 114 5.26 -21.20 9.71
N GLU A 115 6.40 -20.52 9.94
CA GLU A 115 7.57 -21.09 10.62
C GLU A 115 7.29 -21.52 12.06
N ASP A 116 6.45 -20.78 12.79
CA ASP A 116 6.00 -21.11 14.15
C ASP A 116 5.04 -22.30 14.15
N ARG A 117 4.09 -22.34 13.19
CA ARG A 117 3.12 -23.43 13.02
C ARG A 117 3.74 -24.74 12.56
N LEU A 118 4.76 -24.70 11.70
CA LEU A 118 5.45 -25.90 11.20
C LEU A 118 6.61 -26.37 12.09
N GLY A 119 6.89 -25.67 13.20
CA GLY A 119 7.88 -26.07 14.20
C GLY A 119 9.23 -26.44 13.60
N LYS A 120 10.09 -25.44 13.35
CA LYS A 120 11.45 -25.55 12.76
C LYS A 120 12.12 -26.93 12.96
N PRO A 121 12.05 -27.88 12.01
CA PRO A 121 12.59 -29.21 12.24
C PRO A 121 14.13 -29.27 12.22
N PHE A 122 14.80 -28.17 11.81
CA PHE A 122 16.23 -28.17 11.51
C PHE A 122 17.03 -26.98 12.06
N ALA A 123 16.44 -26.10 12.87
CA ALA A 123 17.21 -25.02 13.51
C ALA A 123 18.18 -25.62 14.55
N GLY A 124 19.47 -25.68 14.22
CA GLY A 124 20.54 -26.12 15.13
C GLY A 124 21.10 -27.52 14.92
N ARG A 125 20.66 -28.27 13.89
CA ARG A 125 21.35 -29.51 13.51
C ARG A 125 22.55 -29.18 12.61
N PRO A 126 23.73 -29.79 12.82
CA PRO A 126 24.83 -29.65 11.86
C PRO A 126 24.34 -30.12 10.50
N VAL A 127 24.40 -29.24 9.50
CA VAL A 127 24.15 -29.60 8.10
C VAL A 127 25.27 -30.54 7.69
N VAL A 128 24.98 -31.84 7.62
CA VAL A 128 25.92 -32.81 7.06
C VAL A 128 26.00 -32.52 5.57
N GLN A 129 27.07 -31.88 5.15
CA GLN A 129 27.36 -31.62 3.75
C GLN A 129 27.77 -32.95 3.10
N VAL A 130 26.82 -33.61 2.42
CA VAL A 130 27.08 -34.86 1.73
C VAL A 130 27.74 -34.53 0.39
N ASN A 131 29.04 -34.79 0.29
CA ASN A 131 29.76 -34.66 -0.98
C ASN A 131 29.37 -35.83 -1.89
N PHE A 132 28.53 -35.57 -2.89
CA PHE A 132 28.27 -36.54 -3.95
C PHE A 132 29.47 -36.58 -4.91
N ARG A 133 30.22 -37.68 -4.86
CA ARG A 133 31.21 -38.00 -5.89
C ARG A 133 30.50 -38.70 -7.03
N LEU A 134 30.31 -38.00 -8.15
CA LEU A 134 29.79 -38.59 -9.38
C LEU A 134 30.74 -39.72 -9.84
N PRO A 135 30.24 -40.94 -10.13
CA PRO A 135 31.06 -41.97 -10.73
C PRO A 135 31.53 -41.54 -12.12
N SER A 136 32.82 -41.74 -12.36
CA SER A 136 33.50 -41.49 -13.63
C SER A 136 32.79 -42.26 -14.74
N GLN A 137 32.42 -41.54 -15.80
CA GLN A 137 31.89 -42.13 -17.02
C GLN A 137 32.95 -43.05 -17.63
N VAL A 138 32.67 -44.34 -17.67
CA VAL A 138 33.48 -45.30 -18.43
C VAL A 138 32.86 -45.43 -19.82
N LYS A 139 33.74 -45.22 -20.80
CA LYS A 139 33.62 -45.17 -22.27
C LYS A 139 32.50 -45.97 -22.92
#